data_AF-A0A7C1AHB3-F1
#
_entry.id   AF-A0A7C1AHB3-F1
#
_cell.length_a   1.000
_cell.length_b   1.000
_cell.length_c   1.000
_cell.angle_alpha   90.00
_cell.angle_beta   90.00
_cell.angle_gamma   90.00
#
_symmetry.space_group_name_H-M   'P 1'
#
loop_
_entity.id
_entity.type
_entity.pdbx_description
1 polymer ?
#
loop_
_entity_poly.entity_id
_entity_poly.type
_entity_poly.pdbx_seq_one_letter_code
_entity_poly.pdbx_strand_id
1 'polypeptide(L)' 'MFRTVAALIRKEFYQVIRDRIMLRVIFIMPIVQLFILGYAITTDVKEIDMAVYDFDNSEQS' A
#
# COMPACT_ATOMS: atom_id res chain seq x y z
N MET A 1 -11.84 -33.18 -15.32
CA MET A 1 -11.63 -32.09 -14.35
C MET A 1 -11.01 -30.85 -15.01
N PHE A 2 -9.83 -30.95 -15.66
CA PHE A 2 -9.14 -29.81 -16.29
C PHE A 2 -9.94 -29.05 -17.38
N ARG A 3 -10.78 -29.75 -18.17
CA ARG A 3 -11.62 -29.13 -19.21
C ARG A 3 -12.66 -28.16 -18.63
N THR A 4 -13.25 -28.51 -17.49
CA THR A 4 -14.25 -27.68 -16.80
C THR A 4 -13.60 -26.43 -16.22
N VAL A 5 -12.44 -26.58 -15.57
CA VAL A 5 -11.69 -25.45 -15.01
C VAL A 5 -11.27 -24.47 -16.10
N ALA A 6 -10.74 -24.97 -17.23
CA ALA A 6 -10.35 -24.12 -18.36
C ALA A 6 -11.54 -23.35 -18.98
N ALA A 7 -12.72 -23.99 -19.06
CA ALA A 7 -13.94 -23.32 -19.54
C ALA A 7 -14.39 -22.20 -18.59
N LEU A 8 -14.27 -22.43 -17.28
CA LEU A 8 -14.64 -21.47 -16.24
C LEU A 8 -13.69 -20.26 -16.26
N ILE A 9 -12.38 -20.50 -16.32
CA ILE A 9 -11.37 -19.44 -16.46
C ILE A 9 -11.62 -18.59 -17.70
N ARG A 10 -11.90 -19.21 -18.85
CA ARG A 10 -12.18 -18.48 -20.10
C ARG A 10 -13.40 -17.57 -19.97
N LYS A 11 -14.47 -18.06 -19.33
CA LYS A 11 -15.68 -17.28 -19.08
C LYS A 11 -15.40 -16.07 -18.19
N GLU A 12 -14.72 -16.27 -17.06
CA GLU A 12 -14.43 -15.20 -16.11
C GLU A 12 -13.46 -14.17 -16.71
N PHE A 13 -12.45 -14.59 -17.48
CA PHE A 13 -11.57 -13.66 -18.20
C PHE A 13 -12.35 -12.76 -19.15
N TYR A 14 -13.28 -13.33 -19.92
CA TYR A 14 -14.10 -12.55 -20.83
C TYR A 14 -15.02 -11.58 -20.08
N GLN A 15 -15.57 -12.01 -18.93
CA GLN A 15 -16.40 -11.18 -18.07
C GLN A 15 -15.61 -10.01 -17.47
N VAL A 16 -14.40 -10.26 -16.98
CA VAL A 16 -13.48 -9.24 -16.46
C VAL A 16 -13.13 -8.21 -17.54
N ILE A 17 -12.79 -8.65 -18.75
CA ILE A 17 -12.42 -7.74 -19.85
C ILE A 17 -13.63 -6.91 -20.33
N ARG A 18 -14.83 -7.49 -20.35
CA ARG A 18 -16.04 -6.78 -20.80
C ARG A 18 -16.55 -5.75 -19.79
N ASP A 19 -16.35 -6.01 -18.50
CA ASP A 19 -16.77 -5.11 -17.44
C ASP A 19 -15.73 -3.99 -17.21
N ARG A 20 -16.04 -2.80 -17.72
CA ARG A 20 -15.18 -1.61 -17.60
C ARG A 20 -15.01 -1.15 -16.14
N ILE A 21 -15.90 -1.51 -15.23
CA ILE A 21 -15.76 -1.16 -13.81
C ILE A 21 -14.72 -2.09 -13.17
N MET A 22 -14.83 -3.41 -13.40
CA MET A 22 -13.82 -4.35 -12.90
C MET A 22 -12.42 -4.03 -13.42
N LEU A 23 -12.28 -3.74 -14.72
CA LEU A 23 -10.99 -3.31 -15.27
C LEU A 23 -10.46 -2.05 -14.57
N ARG A 24 -11.31 -1.04 -14.36
CA ARG A 24 -10.90 0.16 -13.63
C ARG A 24 -10.46 -0.16 -12.22
N VAL A 25 -11.19 -0.97 -11.46
CA VAL A 25 -10.79 -1.32 -10.08
C VAL A 25 -9.46 -2.06 -10.06
N ILE A 26 -9.24 -3.02 -10.96
CA ILE A 26 -7.99 -3.79 -11.06
C ILE A 26 -6.77 -2.88 -11.28
N PHE A 27 -6.90 -1.76 -12.00
CA PHE A 27 -5.79 -0.82 -12.23
C PHE A 27 -5.75 0.35 -11.24
N ILE A 28 -6.90 0.95 -10.92
CA ILE A 28 -6.97 2.15 -10.07
C ILE A 28 -6.70 1.81 -8.61
N MET A 29 -7.23 0.68 -8.10
CA MET A 29 -7.00 0.28 -6.71
C MET A 29 -5.51 0.12 -6.38
N PRO A 30 -4.68 -0.62 -7.15
CA PRO A 30 -3.26 -0.72 -6.86
C PRO A 30 -2.53 0.62 -7.05
N ILE A 31 -2.95 1.48 -7.99
CA ILE A 31 -2.37 2.82 -8.12
C ILE A 31 -2.60 3.65 -6.84
N VAL A 32 -3.83 3.67 -6.33
CA VAL A 32 -4.16 4.34 -5.07
C VAL A 32 -3.36 3.73 -3.91
N GLN A 33 -3.25 2.41 -3.85
CA GLN A 33 -2.43 1.72 -2.84
C GLN A 33 -0.96 2.12 -2.91
N LEU A 34 -0.38 2.25 -4.11
CA LEU A 34 1.00 2.70 -4.30
C LEU A 34 1.19 4.14 -3.81
N PHE A 35 0.23 5.03 -4.05
CA PHE A 35 0.30 6.40 -3.53
C PHE A 35 0.19 6.43 -2.00
N ILE A 36 -0.76 5.69 -1.43
CA ILE A 36 -0.93 5.59 0.02
C ILE A 36 0.35 5.02 0.65
N LEU A 37 0.85 3.91 0.12
CA LEU A 37 2.05 3.25 0.64
C LEU A 37 3.30 4.11 0.45
N GLY A 38 3.46 4.74 -0.71
CA GLY A 38 4.59 5.64 -0.99
C GLY A 38 4.60 6.84 -0.06
N TYR A 39 3.44 7.44 0.21
CA TYR A 39 3.30 8.53 1.17
C TYR A 39 3.55 8.05 2.62
N ALA A 40 2.96 6.92 3.01
CA ALA A 40 3.10 6.36 4.35
C ALA A 40 4.53 5.88 4.65
N ILE A 41 5.25 5.34 3.65
CA ILE A 41 6.67 4.96 3.78
C ILE A 41 7.54 6.18 4.09
N THR A 42 7.20 7.36 3.54
CA THR A 42 7.88 8.62 3.84
C THR A 42 7.35 9.33 5.08
N THR A 43 6.64 8.63 5.98
CA THR A 43 6.55 9.04 7.39
C THR A 43 7.92 8.85 8.04
N ASP A 44 8.92 9.54 7.46
CA ASP A 44 10.21 9.81 8.04
C ASP A 44 9.88 10.48 9.38
N VAL A 45 10.35 9.89 10.47
CA VAL A 45 10.11 10.37 11.83
C VAL A 45 10.91 11.66 12.00
N LYS A 46 10.47 12.74 11.32
CA LYS A 46 11.13 14.06 11.32
C LYS A 46 10.58 14.96 12.42
N GLU A 47 9.37 14.66 12.90
CA GLU A 47 8.73 15.31 14.04
C GLU A 47 8.77 14.39 15.28
N ILE A 48 9.95 13.88 15.62
CA ILE A 48 10.20 13.46 16.99
C ILE A 48 10.78 14.68 17.70
N ASP A 49 10.00 15.26 18.61
CA ASP A 49 10.50 16.23 19.57
C ASP A 49 11.66 15.56 20.33
N MET A 50 12.89 15.98 20.00
CA MET A 50 14.08 15.49 20.67
C MET A 50 14.12 16.06 22.08
N ALA A 51 13.58 15.31 23.04
CA ALA A 51 13.71 15.66 24.45
C ALA A 51 15.10 15.23 24.94
N VAL A 52 16.02 16.19 25.05
CA VAL A 52 17.28 15.99 25.77
C VAL A 52 17.00 16.17 27.25
N TYR A 53 17.09 15.10 28.03
CA TYR A 53 17.00 15.15 29.49
C TYR A 53 18.40 14.94 30.07
N ASP A 54 18.97 16.02 30.57
CA ASP A 54 20.29 16.05 31.18
C ASP A 54 20.16 15.76 32.69
N PHE A 55 20.88 14.74 33.15
CA PHE A 55 20.99 14.36 34.56
C PHE A 55 22.33 14.78 35.16
N ASP A 56 23.14 15.54 34.42
CA ASP A 56 24.44 15.97 34.91
C ASP A 56 24.25 16.97 36.06
N ASN A 57 24.55 16.50 37.25
CA ASN A 57 24.55 17.25 38.51
C ASN A 57 25.97 17.80 38.78
N SER A 58 26.79 17.96 37.73
CA SER A 58 28.13 18.49 37.87
C SER A 58 28.07 20.01 38.00
N GLU A 59 28.54 20.53 39.13
CA GLU A 59 28.83 21.96 39.26
C GLU A 59 29.96 22.29 38.29
N GLN A 60 29.66 23.01 37.22
CA GLN A 60 30.68 23.64 36.39
C GLN A 60 31.48 24.59 37.28
N SER A 61 32.72 24.19 37.60
CA SER A 61 33.74 25.01 38.26
C SER A 61 34.30 26.08 37.34
#